data_AF-A0A1Y3AXW1-F1
#
_entry.id   AF-A0A1Y3AXW1-F1
#
_cell.length_a   1.000
_cell.length_b   1.000
_cell.length_c   1.000
_cell.angle_alpha   90.00
_cell.angle_beta   90.00
_cell.angle_gamma   90.00
#
_symmetry.space_group_name_H-M   'P 1'
#
loop_
_entity.id
_entity.type
_entity.pdbx_description
1 polymer ?
#
loop_
_entity_poly.entity_id
_entity_poly.type
_entity_poly.pdbx_seq_one_letter_code
_entity_poly.pdbx_strand_id
1 'polypeptide(L)'
;MIKDVGAEWVILGHSERRNVFGENDQLIGEKVEHALQEGLNVIACIGELLEERESGKTTEVVFRQTQVISKHVKDWSKMVLAYEPVWAIGTGKTASPQQAQEVHQQLRQWFSENVSPQIAETIRIIYGGSVTANNAKELATQNDVDGFLVGGASLKPEFVQIVNARQ
;
A
#
# COMPACT_ATOMS: atom_id res chain seq x y z
N MET A 1 -20.98 10.28 -5.93
CA MET A 1 -20.29 10.42 -7.24
C MET A 1 -19.57 9.14 -7.64
N ILE A 2 -18.51 8.70 -6.93
CA ILE A 2 -17.76 7.47 -7.30
C ILE A 2 -18.69 6.25 -7.45
N LYS A 3 -19.54 5.98 -6.44
CA LYS A 3 -20.50 4.88 -6.50
C LYS A 3 -21.60 5.04 -7.55
N ASP A 4 -21.98 6.29 -7.82
CA ASP A 4 -23.07 6.60 -8.75
C ASP A 4 -22.72 6.17 -10.18
N VAL A 5 -21.42 6.23 -10.53
CA VAL A 5 -20.89 5.76 -11.81
C VAL A 5 -20.46 4.28 -11.77
N GLY A 6 -20.78 3.54 -10.70
CA GLY A 6 -20.52 2.11 -10.57
C GLY A 6 -19.09 1.73 -10.14
N ALA A 7 -18.24 2.69 -9.80
CA ALA A 7 -16.91 2.38 -9.26
C ALA A 7 -17.00 1.94 -7.78
N GLU A 8 -16.25 0.89 -7.43
CA GLU A 8 -16.31 0.26 -6.10
C GLU A 8 -15.09 0.55 -5.22
N TRP A 9 -14.01 1.06 -5.81
CA TRP A 9 -12.71 1.24 -5.13
C TRP A 9 -12.24 2.69 -5.18
N VAL A 10 -11.51 3.11 -4.15
CA VAL A 10 -10.79 4.38 -4.11
C VAL A 10 -9.37 4.19 -3.56
N ILE A 11 -8.41 4.89 -4.17
CA ILE A 11 -7.03 4.98 -3.65
C ILE A 11 -6.95 6.23 -2.78
N LEU A 12 -6.46 6.09 -1.55
CA LEU A 12 -6.32 7.18 -0.60
C LEU A 12 -4.92 7.23 0.00
N GLY A 13 -4.43 8.43 0.25
CA GLY A 13 -3.11 8.63 0.86
C GLY A 13 -1.92 8.30 -0.05
N HIS A 14 -2.12 8.25 -1.38
CA HIS A 14 -1.02 8.08 -2.33
C HIS A 14 0.09 9.11 -2.07
N SER A 15 1.35 8.71 -2.29
CA SER A 15 2.53 9.54 -1.98
C SER A 15 2.47 10.94 -2.60
N GLU A 16 1.97 11.06 -3.82
CA GLU A 16 1.79 12.35 -4.50
C GLU A 16 0.78 13.24 -3.77
N ARG A 17 -0.33 12.68 -3.28
CA ARG A 17 -1.32 13.43 -2.49
C ARG A 17 -0.69 14.00 -1.21
N ARG A 18 0.16 13.22 -0.55
CA ARG A 18 0.88 13.62 0.67
C ARG A 18 1.92 14.69 0.36
N ASN A 19 2.80 14.44 -0.60
CA ASN A 19 4.02 15.22 -0.79
C ASN A 19 3.87 16.42 -1.75
N VAL A 20 2.97 16.34 -2.73
CA VAL A 20 2.73 17.42 -3.70
C VAL A 20 1.59 18.33 -3.24
N PHE A 21 0.55 17.74 -2.63
CA PHE A 21 -0.67 18.47 -2.28
C PHE A 21 -0.90 18.63 -0.78
N GLY A 22 0.00 18.11 0.06
CA GLY A 22 -0.01 18.36 1.50
C GLY A 22 -1.09 17.60 2.28
N GLU A 23 -1.60 16.47 1.78
CA GLU A 23 -2.52 15.65 2.56
C GLU A 23 -1.80 15.00 3.74
N ASN A 24 -2.19 15.38 4.96
CA ASN A 24 -1.64 14.82 6.20
C ASN A 24 -2.36 13.52 6.61
N ASP A 25 -1.77 12.79 7.57
CA ASP A 25 -2.30 11.51 8.04
C ASP A 25 -3.74 11.60 8.56
N GLN A 26 -4.07 12.68 9.28
CA GLN A 26 -5.39 12.88 9.88
C GLN A 26 -6.47 12.98 8.81
N LEU A 27 -6.24 13.81 7.79
CA LEU A 27 -7.14 13.96 6.64
C LEU A 27 -7.31 12.63 5.88
N ILE A 28 -6.23 11.85 5.76
CA ILE A 28 -6.29 10.55 5.08
C ILE A 28 -7.12 9.56 5.89
N GLY A 29 -6.95 9.51 7.22
CA GLY A 29 -7.80 8.72 8.12
C GLY A 29 -9.29 9.07 7.97
N GLU A 30 -9.62 10.36 7.99
CA GLU A 30 -11.00 10.85 7.79
C GLU A 30 -11.58 10.45 6.42
N LYS A 31 -10.78 10.52 5.35
CA LYS A 31 -11.19 10.07 4.02
C LYS A 31 -11.42 8.55 3.97
N VAL A 32 -10.56 7.77 4.63
CA VAL A 32 -10.72 6.30 4.73
C VAL A 32 -12.03 5.98 5.44
N GLU A 33 -12.29 6.60 6.58
CA GLU A 33 -13.54 6.39 7.32
C GLU A 33 -14.76 6.72 6.46
N HIS A 34 -14.78 7.88 5.82
CA HIS A 34 -15.91 8.30 4.98
C HIS A 34 -16.12 7.35 3.79
N ALA A 35 -15.05 6.95 3.08
CA ALA A 35 -15.15 6.03 1.95
C ALA A 35 -15.74 4.67 2.37
N LEU A 36 -15.30 4.12 3.50
CA LEU A 36 -15.82 2.87 4.04
C LEU A 36 -17.29 2.98 4.48
N GLN A 37 -17.67 4.10 5.12
CA GLN A 37 -19.07 4.37 5.51
C GLN A 37 -20.00 4.46 4.30
N GLU A 38 -19.53 5.07 3.21
CA GLU A 38 -20.25 5.10 1.93
C GLU A 38 -20.23 3.74 1.22
N GLY A 39 -19.48 2.76 1.72
CA GLY A 39 -19.46 1.39 1.24
C GLY A 39 -18.48 1.12 0.10
N LEU A 40 -17.55 2.04 -0.19
CA LEU A 40 -16.42 1.80 -1.08
C LEU A 40 -15.41 0.87 -0.41
N ASN A 41 -14.66 0.16 -1.24
CA ASN A 41 -13.43 -0.50 -0.85
C ASN A 41 -12.26 0.49 -0.97
N VAL A 42 -11.24 0.34 -0.13
CA VAL A 42 -10.15 1.32 -0.01
C VAL A 42 -8.80 0.65 -0.19
N ILE A 43 -7.98 1.23 -1.06
CA ILE A 43 -6.53 0.99 -1.11
C ILE A 43 -5.88 2.19 -0.42
N ALA A 44 -5.37 1.99 0.80
CA ALA A 44 -4.70 3.04 1.56
C ALA A 44 -3.18 2.94 1.38
N CYS A 45 -2.55 4.03 0.96
CA CYS A 45 -1.12 4.06 0.69
C CYS A 45 -0.32 4.63 1.87
N ILE A 46 0.81 3.99 2.13
CA ILE A 46 1.80 4.38 3.12
C ILE A 46 3.21 4.18 2.55
N GLY A 47 4.20 4.85 3.12
CA GLY A 47 5.59 4.69 2.71
C GLY A 47 6.47 5.82 3.19
N GLU A 48 7.76 5.53 3.27
CA GLU A 48 8.80 6.45 3.70
C GLU A 48 9.49 7.16 2.51
N LEU A 49 10.00 8.36 2.78
CA LEU A 49 10.90 9.12 1.90
C LEU A 49 12.30 8.50 1.88
N LEU A 50 13.11 8.87 0.88
CA LEU A 50 14.50 8.38 0.79
C LEU A 50 15.31 8.70 2.05
N GLU A 51 15.20 9.94 2.54
CA GLU A 51 15.92 10.41 3.73
C GLU A 51 15.48 9.65 5.00
N GLU A 52 14.21 9.26 5.07
CA GLU A 52 13.67 8.46 6.17
C GLU A 52 14.20 7.01 6.11
N ARG A 53 14.32 6.42 4.91
CA ARG A 53 14.97 5.11 4.71
C ARG A 53 16.43 5.14 5.11
N GLU A 54 17.19 6.11 4.60
CA GLU A 54 18.63 6.26 4.84
C GLU A 54 18.96 6.58 6.31
N SER A 55 18.03 7.21 7.03
CA SER A 55 18.14 7.46 8.47
C SER A 55 17.60 6.32 9.36
N GLY A 56 17.20 5.18 8.78
CA GLY A 56 16.72 4.02 9.53
C GLY A 56 15.32 4.17 10.12
N LYS A 57 14.51 5.10 9.61
CA LYS A 57 13.18 5.45 10.14
C LYS A 57 12.01 4.79 9.41
N THR A 58 12.27 3.86 8.47
CA THR A 58 11.22 3.20 7.69
C THR A 58 10.06 2.71 8.55
N THR A 59 10.36 1.89 9.56
CA THR A 59 9.36 1.29 10.46
C THR A 59 8.58 2.35 11.25
N GLU A 60 9.26 3.38 11.76
CA GLU A 60 8.62 4.50 12.47
C GLU A 60 7.58 5.18 11.58
N VAL A 61 7.93 5.47 10.34
CA VAL A 61 7.06 6.18 9.39
C VAL A 61 5.87 5.33 9.00
N VAL A 62 6.11 4.08 8.55
CA VAL A 62 5.01 3.21 8.09
C VAL A 62 4.07 2.83 9.23
N PHE A 63 4.58 2.63 10.45
CA PHE A 63 3.73 2.35 11.61
C PHE A 63 2.91 3.56 12.03
N ARG A 64 3.49 4.77 12.06
CA ARG A 64 2.73 6.00 12.34
C ARG A 64 1.57 6.17 11.36
N GLN A 65 1.84 6.07 10.06
CA GLN A 65 0.82 6.23 9.02
C GLN A 65 -0.27 5.14 9.14
N THR A 66 0.13 3.88 9.34
CA THR A 66 -0.81 2.76 9.52
C THR A 66 -1.65 2.91 10.78
N GLN A 67 -1.06 3.38 11.89
CA GLN A 67 -1.76 3.60 13.15
C GLN A 67 -2.83 4.69 13.05
N VAL A 68 -2.58 5.76 12.30
CA VAL A 68 -3.61 6.79 12.09
C VAL A 68 -4.76 6.21 11.27
N ILE A 69 -4.46 5.51 10.17
CA ILE A 69 -5.48 4.85 9.33
C ILE A 69 -6.30 3.85 10.15
N SER A 70 -5.67 3.01 10.98
CA SER A 70 -6.36 1.94 11.72
C SER A 70 -7.42 2.46 12.69
N LYS A 71 -7.26 3.67 13.25
CA LYS A 71 -8.25 4.31 14.13
C LYS A 71 -9.57 4.63 13.42
N HIS A 72 -9.54 4.70 12.09
CA HIS A 72 -10.67 5.04 11.23
C HIS A 72 -11.30 3.84 10.52
N VAL A 73 -10.76 2.64 10.72
CA VAL A 73 -11.23 1.42 10.06
C VAL A 73 -11.98 0.54 11.06
N LYS A 74 -13.25 0.27 10.76
CA LYS A 74 -14.09 -0.70 11.50
C LYS A 74 -14.24 -2.03 10.78
N ASP A 75 -14.23 -2.01 9.45
CA ASP A 75 -14.35 -3.18 8.60
C ASP A 75 -13.12 -3.31 7.70
N TRP A 76 -12.22 -4.23 8.09
CA TRP A 76 -10.98 -4.51 7.38
C TRP A 76 -11.19 -5.35 6.12
N SER A 77 -12.36 -5.98 5.92
CA SER A 77 -12.64 -6.79 4.72
C SER A 77 -12.67 -5.98 3.43
N LYS A 78 -12.83 -4.65 3.57
CA LYS A 78 -12.82 -3.67 2.47
C LYS A 78 -11.50 -2.91 2.33
N MET A 79 -10.48 -3.29 3.09
CA MET A 79 -9.19 -2.61 3.13
C MET A 79 -8.10 -3.38 2.41
N VAL A 80 -7.25 -2.62 1.73
CA VAL A 80 -5.95 -3.05 1.22
C VAL A 80 -4.93 -2.00 1.64
N LEU A 81 -3.80 -2.45 2.16
CA LEU A 81 -2.68 -1.56 2.46
C LEU A 81 -1.67 -1.63 1.31
N ALA A 82 -1.34 -0.49 0.70
CA ALA A 82 -0.28 -0.39 -0.28
C ALA A 82 0.96 0.20 0.38
N TYR A 83 2.02 -0.61 0.50
CA TYR A 83 3.34 -0.12 0.89
C TYR A 83 4.08 0.38 -0.35
N GLU A 84 4.31 1.70 -0.38
CA GLU A 84 4.91 2.39 -1.51
C GLU A 84 6.11 3.24 -1.05
N PRO A 85 7.34 2.69 -0.97
CA PRO A 85 8.51 3.47 -0.65
C PRO A 85 8.65 4.60 -1.67
N VAL A 86 8.56 5.86 -1.22
CA VAL A 86 8.39 7.01 -2.13
C VAL A 86 9.56 7.14 -3.10
N TRP A 87 10.75 6.74 -2.64
CA TRP A 87 11.98 6.73 -3.43
C TRP A 87 11.98 5.70 -4.58
N ALA A 88 11.07 4.74 -4.57
CA ALA A 88 10.88 3.74 -5.63
C ALA A 88 9.76 4.11 -6.62
N ILE A 89 9.06 5.24 -6.44
CA ILE A 89 7.93 5.63 -7.28
C ILE A 89 8.44 6.47 -8.46
N GLY A 90 8.28 5.95 -9.69
CA GLY A 90 8.62 6.69 -10.92
C GLY A 90 10.11 6.95 -11.16
N THR A 91 10.99 6.46 -10.29
CA THR A 91 12.45 6.67 -10.37
C THR A 91 13.19 5.58 -11.15
N GLY A 92 12.53 4.46 -11.46
CA GLY A 92 13.16 3.26 -11.99
C GLY A 92 13.98 2.47 -10.97
N LYS A 93 14.14 3.00 -9.74
CA LYS A 93 14.66 2.24 -8.61
C LYS A 93 13.51 1.42 -8.02
N THR A 94 13.76 0.14 -7.80
CA THR A 94 12.81 -0.77 -7.14
C THR A 94 13.44 -1.26 -5.86
N ALA A 95 12.65 -1.43 -4.80
CA ALA A 95 13.12 -2.12 -3.61
C ALA A 95 13.48 -3.56 -3.98
N SER A 96 14.54 -4.12 -3.39
CA SER A 96 14.78 -5.56 -3.59
C SER A 96 13.62 -6.36 -3.00
N PRO A 97 13.37 -7.60 -3.48
CA PRO A 97 12.35 -8.45 -2.89
C PRO A 97 12.50 -8.62 -1.37
N GLN A 98 13.74 -8.69 -0.87
CA GLN A 98 14.01 -8.79 0.57
C GLN A 98 13.64 -7.51 1.32
N GLN A 99 13.87 -6.33 0.74
CA GLN A 99 13.45 -5.06 1.34
C GLN A 99 11.93 -4.92 1.39
N ALA A 100 11.23 -5.33 0.33
CA ALA A 100 9.76 -5.35 0.32
C ALA A 100 9.21 -6.34 1.35
N GLN A 101 9.74 -7.57 1.37
CA GLN A 101 9.39 -8.61 2.33
C GLN A 101 9.59 -8.17 3.77
N GLU A 102 10.73 -7.54 4.09
CA GLU A 102 11.05 -7.04 5.44
C GLU A 102 9.96 -6.09 5.95
N VAL A 103 9.59 -5.08 5.16
CA VAL A 103 8.60 -4.08 5.59
C VAL A 103 7.20 -4.67 5.64
N HIS A 104 6.83 -5.51 4.68
CA HIS A 104 5.53 -6.19 4.69
C HIS A 104 5.37 -7.12 5.91
N GLN A 105 6.40 -7.88 6.25
CA GLN A 105 6.41 -8.72 7.44
C GLN A 105 6.25 -7.90 8.72
N GLN A 106 6.97 -6.78 8.84
CA GLN A 106 6.85 -5.87 9.99
C GLN A 106 5.45 -5.26 10.08
N LEU A 107 4.85 -4.86 8.96
CA LEU A 107 3.46 -4.37 8.92
C LEU A 107 2.47 -5.46 9.32
N ARG A 108 2.65 -6.70 8.86
CA ARG A 108 1.79 -7.81 9.25
C ARG A 108 1.90 -8.12 10.74
N GLN A 109 3.11 -8.08 11.30
CA GLN A 109 3.32 -8.17 12.75
C GLN A 109 2.61 -7.01 13.49
N TRP A 110 2.74 -5.78 12.98
CA TRP A 110 2.05 -4.62 13.55
C TRP A 110 0.53 -4.82 13.60
N PHE A 111 -0.07 -5.34 12.52
CA PHE A 111 -1.51 -5.67 12.49
C PHE A 111 -1.89 -6.73 13.53
N SER A 112 -1.05 -7.76 13.68
CA SER A 112 -1.29 -8.84 14.65
C SER A 112 -1.35 -8.31 16.08
N GLU A 113 -0.43 -7.41 16.42
CA GLU A 113 -0.29 -6.84 17.76
C GLU A 113 -1.27 -5.71 18.05
N ASN A 114 -1.60 -4.86 17.06
CA ASN A 114 -2.33 -3.61 17.27
C ASN A 114 -3.78 -3.64 16.78
N VAL A 115 -4.17 -4.62 15.97
CA VAL A 115 -5.54 -4.79 15.47
C VAL A 115 -6.09 -6.14 15.90
N SER A 116 -5.62 -7.23 15.27
CA SER A 116 -5.81 -8.60 15.73
C SER A 116 -5.02 -9.58 14.84
N PRO A 117 -4.69 -10.78 15.35
CA PRO A 117 -4.09 -11.84 14.54
C PRO A 117 -4.92 -12.20 13.30
N GLN A 118 -6.25 -12.22 13.41
CA GLN A 118 -7.15 -12.55 12.30
C GLN A 118 -7.10 -11.50 11.19
N ILE A 119 -6.97 -10.20 11.53
CA ILE A 119 -6.78 -9.16 10.53
C ILE A 119 -5.41 -9.27 9.88
N ALA A 120 -4.36 -9.56 10.64
CA ALA A 120 -3.02 -9.75 10.10
C ALA A 120 -2.94 -10.88 9.06
N GLU A 121 -3.69 -11.97 9.26
CA GLU A 121 -3.74 -13.10 8.33
C GLU A 121 -4.54 -12.81 7.06
N THR A 122 -5.53 -11.90 7.12
CA THR A 122 -6.48 -11.67 6.02
C THR A 122 -6.24 -10.38 5.24
N ILE A 123 -5.58 -9.39 5.85
CA ILE A 123 -5.28 -8.13 5.18
C ILE A 123 -4.29 -8.36 4.05
N ARG A 124 -4.61 -7.78 2.89
CA ARG A 124 -3.70 -7.71 1.75
C ARG A 124 -2.76 -6.53 1.92
N ILE A 125 -1.47 -6.81 1.94
CA ILE A 125 -0.40 -5.80 1.89
C ILE A 125 0.27 -5.91 0.52
N ILE A 126 0.00 -4.93 -0.34
CA ILE A 126 0.51 -4.89 -1.72
C ILE A 126 1.69 -3.94 -1.85
N TYR A 127 2.63 -4.26 -2.74
CA TYR A 127 3.81 -3.44 -2.98
C TYR A 127 3.57 -2.46 -4.14
N GLY A 128 3.91 -1.19 -3.97
CA GLY A 128 3.86 -0.19 -5.05
C GLY A 128 5.16 0.60 -5.16
N GLY A 129 6.01 0.23 -6.11
CA GLY A 129 7.25 0.95 -6.39
C GLY A 129 7.97 0.39 -7.61
N SER A 130 7.92 1.08 -8.74
CA SER A 130 8.59 0.66 -10.00
C SER A 130 8.38 -0.81 -10.40
N VAL A 131 7.20 -1.37 -10.14
CA VAL A 131 6.85 -2.75 -10.55
C VAL A 131 6.79 -2.83 -12.08
N THR A 132 7.44 -3.85 -12.63
CA THR A 132 7.50 -4.15 -14.07
C THR A 132 7.31 -5.66 -14.27
N ALA A 133 7.06 -6.10 -15.50
CA ALA A 133 6.96 -7.53 -15.80
C ALA A 133 8.23 -8.32 -15.44
N ASN A 134 9.40 -7.68 -15.50
CA ASN A 134 10.69 -8.31 -15.22
C ASN A 134 10.91 -8.60 -13.73
N ASN A 135 10.38 -7.77 -12.83
CA ASN A 135 10.60 -7.90 -11.38
C ASN A 135 9.39 -8.47 -10.61
N ALA A 136 8.19 -8.43 -11.21
CA ALA A 136 6.96 -8.83 -10.53
C ALA A 136 6.98 -10.28 -10.03
N LYS A 137 7.55 -11.22 -10.80
CA LYS A 137 7.61 -12.63 -10.38
C LYS A 137 8.42 -12.81 -9.09
N GLU A 138 9.59 -12.21 -9.01
CA GLU A 138 10.47 -12.35 -7.84
C GLU A 138 9.91 -11.64 -6.60
N LEU A 139 9.27 -10.48 -6.78
CA LEU A 139 8.54 -9.81 -5.70
C LEU A 139 7.35 -10.64 -5.22
N ALA A 140 6.63 -11.29 -6.14
CA ALA A 140 5.44 -12.06 -5.82
C ALA A 140 5.72 -13.38 -5.09
N THR A 141 6.96 -13.88 -5.11
CA THR A 141 7.36 -15.08 -4.34
C THR A 141 7.59 -14.78 -2.85
N GLN A 142 7.66 -13.50 -2.46
CA GLN A 142 7.80 -13.11 -1.07
C GLN A 142 6.50 -13.41 -0.30
N ASN A 143 6.65 -13.99 0.89
CA ASN A 143 5.52 -14.54 1.67
C ASN A 143 4.49 -13.48 2.05
N ASP A 144 4.92 -12.26 2.35
CA ASP A 144 4.07 -11.20 2.88
C ASP A 144 3.68 -10.15 1.81
N VAL A 145 4.10 -10.33 0.56
CA VAL A 145 3.74 -9.45 -0.57
C VAL A 145 2.49 -10.01 -1.26
N ASP A 146 1.33 -9.39 -1.05
CA ASP A 146 0.05 -9.95 -1.51
C ASP A 146 -0.38 -9.52 -2.93
N GLY A 147 0.45 -8.72 -3.60
CA GLY A 147 0.17 -8.19 -4.93
C GLY A 147 0.83 -6.84 -5.14
N PHE A 148 0.34 -6.09 -6.13
CA PHE A 148 0.98 -4.85 -6.58
C PHE A 148 0.00 -3.68 -6.76
N LEU A 149 0.48 -2.48 -6.46
CA LEU A 149 -0.09 -1.23 -6.97
C LEU A 149 0.84 -0.70 -8.06
N VAL A 150 0.36 -0.63 -9.31
CA VAL A 150 1.22 -0.43 -10.48
C VAL A 150 0.89 0.89 -11.17
N GLY A 151 1.86 1.80 -11.20
CA GLY A 151 1.77 3.07 -11.94
C GLY A 151 2.05 2.88 -13.44
N GLY A 152 3.19 3.36 -13.92
CA GLY A 152 3.47 3.46 -15.36
C GLY A 152 3.38 2.15 -16.18
N ALA A 153 3.65 0.98 -15.57
CA ALA A 153 3.52 -0.30 -16.27
C ALA A 153 2.05 -0.73 -16.46
N SER A 154 1.09 -0.18 -15.70
CA SER A 154 -0.35 -0.45 -15.89
C SER A 154 -0.90 0.08 -17.22
N LEU A 155 -0.20 1.05 -17.83
CA LEU A 155 -0.55 1.67 -19.11
C LEU A 155 0.02 0.91 -20.32
N LYS A 156 0.60 -0.27 -20.10
CA LYS A 156 1.31 -1.05 -21.12
C LYS A 156 0.78 -2.49 -21.20
N PRO A 157 0.94 -3.18 -22.35
CA PRO A 157 0.54 -4.59 -22.49
C PRO A 157 1.23 -5.52 -21.46
N GLU A 158 2.41 -5.15 -20.98
CA GLU A 158 3.17 -5.91 -19.99
C GLU A 158 2.43 -6.05 -18.64
N PHE A 159 1.42 -5.21 -18.37
CA PHE A 159 0.60 -5.32 -17.16
C PHE A 159 -0.03 -6.71 -16.99
N VAL A 160 -0.39 -7.38 -18.08
CA VAL A 160 -0.92 -8.76 -18.05
C VAL A 160 0.10 -9.73 -17.43
N GLN A 161 1.40 -9.53 -17.68
CA GLN A 161 2.44 -10.37 -17.10
C GLN A 161 2.59 -10.13 -15.59
N ILE A 162 2.36 -8.89 -15.14
CA ILE A 162 2.34 -8.54 -13.71
C ILE A 162 1.13 -9.18 -13.02
N VAL A 163 -0.05 -9.14 -13.65
CA VAL A 163 -1.25 -9.83 -13.15
C VAL A 163 -1.03 -11.34 -13.00
N ASN A 164 -0.30 -11.94 -13.94
CA ASN A 164 0.00 -13.38 -13.94
C ASN A 164 1.31 -13.72 -13.18
N ALA A 165 1.84 -12.82 -12.34
CA ALA A 165 3.15 -13.03 -11.70
C ALA A 165 3.22 -14.23 -10.73
N ARG A 166 2.06 -14.71 -10.24
CA ARG A 166 1.94 -15.88 -9.36
C ARG A 166 1.44 -17.15 -10.06
N GLN A 167 1.21 -17.11 -11.37
CA GLN A 167 0.77 -18.26 -12.16
C GLN A 167 1.96 -19.08 -12.68
#